data_AF-A0A177EMJ8-F1
#
_entry.id   AF-A0A177EMJ8-F1
#
_cell.length_a   1.000
_cell.length_b   1.000
_cell.length_c   1.000
_cell.angle_alpha   90.00
_cell.angle_beta   90.00
_cell.angle_gamma   90.00
#
_symmetry.space_group_name_H-M   'P 1'
#
loop_
_entity.id
_entity.type
_entity.pdbx_description
1 polymer ?
#
loop_
_entity_poly.entity_id
_entity_poly.type
_entity_poly.pdbx_seq_one_letter_code
_entity_poly.pdbx_strand_id
1 'polypeptide(L)'
;MKFNMIIKLLVMMYTVYARLELCEIKEIGDSVVIEEDNLLIHQDGPLNPLRGYIMHKSGYMYNKRFYAPEIDTMYKLEKIGKVPYYYNSPNYDYTRRPVNDKAYKDICNSSAKNEYFLRFHTQLINMFPCSDGALSIIAGRPDAPTSFLLKDELKDDCIYILAALLLLSEQVGVSINAEIKEKGNEKLILKSADGNTIYVDQSLVLYKNKENSEEKIKTYHTETVKLINFMKHYAEDAITYVQQDGFIEPTKYEQFVEGKFLSTLQFLIQSYIYEFIDTKDKYIKFVKAVHTLLNDQINNNTSITKKKKKSYERVL
;
A
#
# COMPACT_ATOMS: atom_id res chain seq x y z
N MET A 1 37.74 -0.49 16.14
CA MET A 1 36.35 -0.97 16.37
C MET A 1 35.29 0.14 16.39
N LYS A 2 35.58 1.39 16.82
CA LYS A 2 34.58 2.48 16.92
C LYS A 2 34.16 3.12 15.57
N PHE A 3 35.10 3.31 14.64
CA PHE A 3 34.83 4.00 13.36
C PHE A 3 33.91 3.22 12.42
N ASN A 4 34.10 1.90 12.34
CA ASN A 4 33.27 1.02 11.50
C ASN A 4 31.82 0.91 12.02
N MET A 5 31.62 1.06 13.34
CA MET A 5 30.29 1.10 13.94
C MET A 5 29.58 2.43 13.70
N ILE A 6 30.34 3.54 13.73
CA ILE A 6 29.84 4.88 13.39
C ILE A 6 29.43 4.95 11.92
N ILE A 7 30.23 4.40 10.99
CA ILE A 7 29.85 4.33 9.57
C ILE A 7 28.60 3.47 9.39
N LYS A 8 28.48 2.31 10.05
CA LYS A 8 27.27 1.48 9.98
C LYS A 8 26.04 2.20 10.54
N LEU A 9 26.18 2.96 11.62
CA LEU A 9 25.11 3.78 12.19
C LEU A 9 24.72 4.95 11.26
N LEU A 10 25.69 5.63 10.66
CA LEU A 10 25.45 6.72 9.70
C LEU A 10 24.81 6.20 8.40
N VAL A 11 25.24 5.03 7.91
CA VAL A 11 24.60 4.35 6.78
C VAL A 11 23.21 3.88 7.16
N MET A 12 23.00 3.34 8.37
CA MET A 12 21.67 3.01 8.88
C MET A 12 20.77 4.25 8.94
N MET A 13 21.27 5.39 9.41
CA MET A 13 20.56 6.67 9.43
C MET A 13 20.27 7.19 8.01
N TYR A 14 21.17 7.00 7.04
CA TYR A 14 20.93 7.30 5.63
C TYR A 14 19.91 6.36 4.97
N THR A 15 19.76 5.13 5.50
CA THR A 15 18.72 4.18 5.08
C THR A 15 17.41 4.31 5.87
N VAL A 16 17.37 5.17 6.90
CA VAL A 16 16.09 5.66 7.43
C VAL A 16 15.59 6.64 6.38
N TYR A 17 14.74 6.14 5.47
CA TYR A 17 13.98 6.97 4.55
C TYR A 17 13.34 8.11 5.35
N ALA A 18 13.84 9.33 5.13
CA ALA A 18 13.29 10.51 5.79
C ALA A 18 11.89 10.71 5.22
N ARG A 19 10.85 10.59 6.06
CA ARG A 19 9.48 10.88 5.61
C ARG A 19 9.35 12.38 5.38
N LEU A 20 8.45 12.76 4.48
CA LEU A 20 8.10 14.17 4.26
C LEU A 20 7.81 14.87 5.60
N GLU A 21 8.58 15.92 5.87
CA GLU A 21 8.42 16.77 7.03
C GLU A 21 7.28 17.78 6.83
N LEU A 22 6.79 18.37 7.92
CA LEU A 22 5.67 19.32 7.86
C LEU A 22 6.01 20.57 7.03
N CYS A 23 7.28 21.00 7.02
CA CYS A 23 7.75 22.10 6.16
C CYS A 23 7.65 21.73 4.68
N GLU A 24 8.13 20.55 4.28
CA GLU A 24 8.04 20.07 2.90
C GLU A 24 6.58 19.87 2.47
N ILE A 25 5.73 19.35 3.36
CA ILE A 25 4.28 19.21 3.12
C ILE A 25 3.63 20.57 2.85
N LYS A 26 3.99 21.58 3.64
CA LYS A 26 3.51 22.95 3.42
C LYS A 26 3.96 23.48 2.07
N GLU A 27 5.24 23.31 1.74
CA GLU A 27 5.78 23.72 0.45
C GLU A 27 5.11 23.02 -0.73
N ILE A 28 4.82 21.72 -0.62
CA ILE A 28 4.07 20.96 -1.63
C ILE A 28 2.68 21.55 -1.82
N GLY A 29 1.96 21.86 -0.74
CA GLY A 29 0.63 22.47 -0.81
C GLY A 29 0.61 23.86 -1.46
N ASP A 30 1.69 24.63 -1.28
CA ASP A 30 1.84 25.97 -1.86
C ASP A 30 2.46 25.95 -3.28
N SER A 31 2.93 24.79 -3.76
CA SER A 31 3.58 24.66 -5.06
C SER A 31 2.57 24.51 -6.19
N VAL A 32 2.74 25.29 -7.26
CA VAL A 32 2.07 25.04 -8.54
C VAL A 32 2.65 23.76 -9.13
N VAL A 33 1.81 22.74 -9.28
CA VAL A 33 2.27 21.42 -9.71
C VAL A 33 2.21 21.27 -11.23
N ILE A 34 1.25 21.93 -11.88
CA ILE A 34 1.07 21.94 -13.33
C ILE A 34 1.14 23.40 -13.78
N GLU A 35 2.25 23.78 -14.39
CA GLU A 35 2.53 25.17 -14.79
C GLU A 35 1.57 25.66 -15.88
N GLU A 36 1.16 24.78 -16.79
CA GLU A 36 0.29 25.10 -17.94
C GLU A 36 -1.10 25.59 -17.51
N ASP A 37 -1.65 25.00 -16.43
CA ASP A 37 -2.99 25.30 -15.91
C ASP A 37 -2.95 26.05 -14.56
N ASN A 38 -1.75 26.37 -14.07
CA ASN A 38 -1.50 26.99 -12.78
C ASN A 38 -2.20 26.26 -11.61
N LEU A 39 -2.25 24.93 -11.68
CA LEU A 39 -3.01 24.10 -10.74
C LEU A 39 -2.25 23.85 -9.44
N LEU A 40 -2.97 24.01 -8.34
CA LEU A 40 -2.53 23.72 -6.97
C LEU A 40 -3.17 22.41 -6.48
N ILE A 41 -2.51 21.75 -5.54
CA ILE A 41 -3.08 20.56 -4.88
C ILE A 41 -4.26 21.00 -4.00
N HIS A 42 -5.42 20.37 -4.21
CA HIS A 42 -6.58 20.61 -3.35
C HIS A 42 -6.28 20.23 -1.89
N GLN A 43 -6.47 21.15 -0.95
CA GLN A 43 -6.10 20.94 0.46
C GLN A 43 -6.88 19.78 1.11
N ASP A 44 -8.15 19.59 0.75
CA ASP A 44 -8.95 18.47 1.25
C ASP A 44 -8.90 17.23 0.33
N GLY A 45 -8.09 17.28 -0.72
CA GLY A 45 -8.00 16.23 -1.74
C GLY A 45 -7.11 15.05 -1.32
N PRO A 46 -7.24 13.89 -2.00
CA PRO A 46 -6.44 12.70 -1.72
C PRO A 46 -4.95 12.86 -2.06
N LEU A 47 -4.59 13.91 -2.78
CA LEU A 47 -3.22 14.27 -3.15
C LEU A 47 -2.52 15.15 -2.10
N ASN A 48 -3.20 15.60 -1.05
CA ASN A 48 -2.54 16.36 0.01
C ASN A 48 -1.74 15.41 0.94
N PRO A 49 -0.39 15.55 1.04
CA PRO A 49 0.42 14.69 1.88
C PRO A 49 0.17 14.85 3.38
N LEU A 50 -0.46 15.95 3.81
CA LEU A 50 -0.81 16.19 5.21
C LEU A 50 -1.65 15.05 5.80
N ARG A 51 -2.51 14.45 4.98
CA ARG A 51 -3.36 13.34 5.40
C ARG A 51 -2.54 12.11 5.81
N GLY A 52 -1.59 11.70 4.97
CA GLY A 52 -0.65 10.62 5.27
C GLY A 52 0.19 10.91 6.51
N TYR A 53 0.67 12.16 6.65
CA TYR A 53 1.40 12.62 7.84
C TYR A 53 0.58 12.48 9.12
N ILE A 54 -0.68 12.93 9.12
CA ILE A 54 -1.57 12.84 10.30
C ILE A 54 -1.83 11.37 10.65
N MET A 55 -2.12 10.53 9.66
CA MET A 55 -2.36 9.09 9.87
C MET A 55 -1.15 8.39 10.46
N HIS A 56 0.05 8.72 9.97
CA HIS A 56 1.32 8.21 10.49
C HIS A 56 1.56 8.68 11.93
N LYS A 57 1.49 9.99 12.19
CA LYS A 57 1.73 10.55 13.54
C LYS A 57 0.70 10.09 14.57
N SER A 58 -0.53 9.81 14.14
CA SER A 58 -1.59 9.27 14.99
C SER A 58 -1.46 7.76 15.22
N GLY A 59 -0.52 7.09 14.54
CA GLY A 59 -0.27 5.66 14.70
C GLY A 59 -1.39 4.77 14.15
N TYR A 60 -2.22 5.25 13.23
CA TYR A 60 -3.39 4.50 12.76
C TYR A 60 -3.03 3.19 12.07
N MET A 61 -2.04 3.22 11.16
CA MET A 61 -1.60 1.99 10.49
C MET A 61 -0.93 1.02 11.48
N TYR A 62 -0.16 1.54 12.44
CA TYR A 62 0.41 0.72 13.52
C TYR A 62 -0.69 0.02 14.31
N ASN A 63 -1.69 0.78 14.79
CA ASN A 63 -2.78 0.21 15.57
C ASN A 63 -3.59 -0.80 14.76
N LYS A 64 -3.89 -0.50 13.48
CA LYS A 64 -4.59 -1.41 12.59
C LYS A 64 -3.78 -2.68 12.32
N ARG A 65 -2.46 -2.59 12.16
CA ARG A 65 -1.61 -3.77 11.89
C ARG A 65 -1.44 -4.69 13.10
N PHE A 66 -1.44 -4.14 14.32
CA PHE A 66 -1.09 -4.89 15.54
C PHE A 66 -2.28 -5.28 16.42
N TYR A 67 -3.41 -4.57 16.33
CA TYR A 67 -4.55 -4.74 17.23
C TYR A 67 -5.89 -5.02 16.53
N ALA A 68 -5.92 -5.06 15.20
CA ALA A 68 -7.14 -5.36 14.46
C ALA A 68 -7.59 -6.82 14.68
N PRO A 69 -8.86 -7.07 15.07
CA PRO A 69 -9.37 -8.43 15.22
C PRO A 69 -9.45 -9.20 13.90
N GLU A 70 -9.42 -8.51 12.77
CA GLU A 70 -9.40 -9.13 11.44
C GLU A 70 -8.04 -9.73 11.06
N ILE A 71 -7.01 -9.55 11.90
CA ILE A 71 -5.68 -10.14 11.72
C ILE A 71 -5.51 -11.28 12.72
N ASP A 72 -5.32 -12.48 12.19
CA ASP A 72 -4.85 -13.65 12.94
C ASP A 72 -3.37 -13.49 13.26
N THR A 73 -3.11 -12.89 14.42
CA THR A 73 -1.77 -12.63 14.93
C THR A 73 -1.13 -13.91 15.47
N MET A 74 0.05 -14.26 14.97
CA MET A 74 0.72 -15.51 15.35
C MET A 74 1.40 -15.39 16.72
N TYR A 75 0.79 -16.02 17.71
CA TYR A 75 1.35 -16.21 19.04
C TYR A 75 1.61 -17.69 19.32
N LYS A 76 2.65 -17.95 20.09
CA LYS A 76 2.98 -19.27 20.61
C LYS A 76 3.12 -19.17 22.12
N LEU A 77 2.30 -19.94 22.84
CA LEU A 77 2.38 -20.07 24.29
C LEU A 77 2.86 -21.48 24.61
N GLU A 78 4.03 -21.61 25.24
CA GLU A 78 4.61 -22.91 25.58
C GLU A 78 4.88 -22.99 27.07
N LYS A 79 4.57 -24.13 27.69
CA LYS A 79 4.87 -24.33 29.10
C LYS A 79 6.37 -24.55 29.29
N ILE A 80 6.99 -23.77 30.17
CA ILE A 80 8.40 -23.91 30.54
C ILE A 80 8.52 -24.88 31.71
N GLY A 81 9.15 -26.02 31.47
CA GLY A 81 9.60 -26.95 32.52
C GLY A 81 8.51 -27.57 33.40
N LYS A 82 8.93 -28.21 34.49
CA LYS A 82 8.04 -28.71 35.54
C LYS A 82 7.70 -27.56 36.50
N VAL A 83 6.45 -27.54 36.97
CA VAL A 83 5.96 -26.57 37.96
C VAL A 83 6.88 -26.63 39.19
N PRO A 84 7.56 -25.53 39.58
CA PRO A 84 8.39 -25.53 40.78
C PRO A 84 7.51 -25.84 41.99
N TYR A 85 7.98 -26.69 42.91
CA TYR A 85 7.21 -27.13 44.10
C TYR A 85 6.70 -25.96 44.97
N TYR A 86 7.30 -24.77 44.84
CA TYR A 86 6.94 -23.55 45.57
C TYR A 86 5.96 -22.61 44.84
N TYR A 87 5.77 -22.77 43.53
CA TYR A 87 4.85 -21.96 42.73
C TYR A 87 3.76 -22.87 42.19
N ASN A 88 2.52 -22.72 42.67
CA ASN A 88 1.38 -23.55 42.25
C ASN A 88 0.89 -23.23 40.81
N SER A 89 1.73 -22.61 39.99
CA SER A 89 1.39 -22.13 38.65
C SER A 89 2.48 -22.53 37.65
N PRO A 90 2.11 -23.10 36.50
CA PRO A 90 3.05 -23.38 35.42
C PRO A 90 3.64 -22.08 34.86
N ASN A 91 4.94 -22.07 34.61
CA ASN A 91 5.60 -21.01 33.86
C ASN A 91 5.30 -21.18 32.37
N TYR A 92 5.07 -20.08 31.66
CA TYR A 92 4.85 -20.08 30.22
C TYR A 92 5.85 -19.15 29.53
N ASP A 93 6.35 -19.60 28.38
CA ASP A 93 7.05 -18.78 27.41
C ASP A 93 6.04 -18.25 26.40
N TYR A 94 6.20 -16.98 26.06
CA TYR A 94 5.34 -16.30 25.11
C TYR A 94 6.20 -15.79 23.95
N THR A 95 5.98 -16.36 22.77
CA THR A 95 6.67 -15.93 21.55
C THR A 95 5.67 -15.36 20.55
N ARG A 96 5.93 -14.14 20.08
CA ARG A 96 5.21 -13.51 18.97
C ARG A 96 6.02 -13.63 17.68
N ARG A 97 5.39 -13.99 16.56
CA ARG A 97 6.05 -14.10 15.23
C ARG A 97 5.26 -13.33 14.17
N PRO A 98 5.39 -12.00 14.09
CA PRO A 98 4.50 -11.17 13.26
C PRO A 98 4.62 -11.42 11.76
N VAL A 99 5.77 -11.97 11.32
CA VAL A 99 6.00 -12.43 9.94
C VAL A 99 5.01 -13.52 9.49
N ASN A 100 4.41 -14.23 10.45
CA ASN A 100 3.46 -15.32 10.20
C ASN A 100 1.99 -14.89 10.36
N ASP A 101 1.73 -13.60 10.63
CA ASP A 101 0.37 -13.09 10.73
C ASP A 101 -0.40 -13.30 9.42
N LYS A 102 -1.70 -13.58 9.54
CA LYS A 102 -2.58 -13.77 8.38
C LYS A 102 -3.86 -12.99 8.57
N ALA A 103 -4.56 -12.70 7.48
CA ALA A 103 -5.92 -12.24 7.59
C ALA A 103 -6.81 -13.38 8.13
N TYR A 104 -7.68 -13.05 9.08
CA TYR A 104 -8.65 -14.01 9.60
C TYR A 104 -9.63 -14.41 8.50
N LYS A 105 -10.03 -15.68 8.44
CA LYS A 105 -10.85 -16.20 7.32
C LYS A 105 -12.33 -15.89 7.46
N ASP A 106 -12.83 -15.81 8.69
CA ASP A 106 -14.25 -15.69 9.01
C ASP A 106 -14.53 -14.36 9.72
N ILE A 107 -14.30 -13.26 9.01
CA ILE A 107 -14.43 -11.88 9.51
C ILE A 107 -15.90 -11.45 9.56
N CYS A 108 -16.70 -11.85 8.56
CA CYS A 108 -18.10 -11.45 8.44
C CYS A 108 -18.98 -12.58 7.91
N ASN A 109 -20.24 -12.62 8.34
CA ASN A 109 -21.22 -13.61 7.87
C ASN A 109 -21.62 -13.41 6.39
N SER A 110 -21.48 -12.19 5.86
CA SER A 110 -21.74 -11.92 4.44
C SER A 110 -20.52 -12.35 3.61
N SER A 111 -20.70 -13.34 2.74
CA SER A 111 -19.62 -13.90 1.89
C SER A 111 -18.84 -12.80 1.14
N ALA A 112 -19.55 -11.87 0.52
CA ALA A 112 -18.93 -10.80 -0.25
C ALA A 112 -18.14 -9.81 0.66
N LYS A 113 -18.72 -9.40 1.80
CA LYS A 113 -18.00 -8.57 2.81
C LYS A 113 -16.78 -9.28 3.35
N ASN A 114 -16.92 -10.56 3.66
CA ASN A 114 -15.84 -11.38 4.15
C ASN A 114 -14.70 -11.46 3.14
N GLU A 115 -15.02 -11.65 1.86
CA GLU A 115 -14.04 -11.66 0.78
C GLU A 115 -13.30 -10.32 0.67
N TYR A 116 -13.99 -9.19 0.78
CA TYR A 116 -13.35 -7.87 0.83
C TYR A 116 -12.37 -7.76 2.00
N PHE A 117 -12.83 -8.03 3.23
CA PHE A 117 -11.99 -7.87 4.41
C PHE A 117 -10.81 -8.85 4.42
N LEU A 118 -11.02 -10.07 3.94
CA LEU A 118 -9.95 -11.06 3.79
C LEU A 118 -8.87 -10.55 2.83
N ARG A 119 -9.27 -10.05 1.65
CA ARG A 119 -8.34 -9.49 0.66
C ARG A 119 -7.67 -8.21 1.17
N PHE A 120 -8.44 -7.31 1.78
CA PHE A 120 -7.96 -6.06 2.38
C PHE A 120 -6.89 -6.31 3.42
N HIS A 121 -7.17 -7.13 4.45
CA HIS A 121 -6.22 -7.39 5.52
C HIS A 121 -5.02 -8.21 5.04
N THR A 122 -5.20 -9.06 4.02
CA THR A 122 -4.08 -9.73 3.35
C THR A 122 -3.14 -8.69 2.70
N GLN A 123 -3.69 -7.71 1.96
CA GLN A 123 -2.84 -6.66 1.38
C GLN A 123 -2.25 -5.73 2.43
N LEU A 124 -2.98 -5.40 3.49
CA LEU A 124 -2.45 -4.62 4.61
C LEU A 124 -1.22 -5.30 5.22
N ILE A 125 -1.29 -6.60 5.51
CA ILE A 125 -0.13 -7.36 6.02
C ILE A 125 1.02 -7.38 5.02
N ASN A 126 0.71 -7.50 3.72
CA ASN A 126 1.72 -7.56 2.68
C ASN A 126 2.46 -6.23 2.49
N MET A 127 1.70 -5.13 2.47
CA MET A 127 2.20 -3.77 2.25
C MET A 127 2.85 -3.17 3.50
N PHE A 128 2.40 -3.60 4.70
CA PHE A 128 2.91 -3.14 6.00
C PHE A 128 3.42 -4.31 6.84
N PRO A 129 4.54 -4.95 6.44
CA PRO A 129 5.21 -5.97 7.22
C PRO A 129 5.68 -5.45 8.59
N CYS A 130 5.84 -6.39 9.53
CA CYS A 130 6.44 -6.11 10.84
C CYS A 130 7.33 -7.25 11.35
N SER A 131 8.14 -7.81 10.46
CA SER A 131 8.93 -9.02 10.70
C SER A 131 9.82 -8.98 11.95
N ASP A 132 10.31 -7.81 12.33
CA ASP A 132 11.15 -7.54 13.52
C ASP A 132 10.37 -6.91 14.69
N GLY A 133 9.05 -6.79 14.56
CA GLY A 133 8.18 -6.12 15.53
C GLY A 133 7.98 -4.62 15.29
N ALA A 134 8.72 -4.01 14.36
CA ALA A 134 8.51 -2.63 13.93
C ALA A 134 7.66 -2.58 12.66
N LEU A 135 6.76 -1.59 12.53
CA LEU A 135 5.99 -1.38 11.31
C LEU A 135 6.93 -0.83 10.22
N SER A 136 6.89 -1.43 9.03
CA SER A 136 7.66 -0.99 7.87
C SER A 136 6.87 -1.27 6.60
N ILE A 137 7.26 -0.64 5.48
CA ILE A 137 6.85 -1.08 4.14
C ILE A 137 7.89 -2.02 3.51
N ILE A 138 9.05 -2.19 4.13
CA ILE A 138 10.14 -3.06 3.67
C ILE A 138 9.99 -4.43 4.35
N ALA A 139 9.70 -5.46 3.55
CA ALA A 139 9.34 -6.78 4.06
C ALA A 139 10.50 -7.77 4.19
N GLY A 140 11.66 -7.46 3.59
CA GLY A 140 12.79 -8.39 3.46
C GLY A 140 12.55 -9.58 2.50
N ARG A 141 11.31 -9.78 2.03
CA ARG A 141 10.96 -10.79 1.03
C ARG A 141 10.97 -10.21 -0.40
N PRO A 142 11.51 -10.94 -1.40
CA PRO A 142 11.67 -10.41 -2.77
C PRO A 142 10.36 -10.12 -3.52
N ASP A 143 9.27 -10.81 -3.19
CA ASP A 143 8.00 -10.71 -3.90
C ASP A 143 7.03 -9.66 -3.32
N ALA A 144 7.42 -8.97 -2.25
CA ALA A 144 6.64 -7.89 -1.65
C ALA A 144 6.42 -6.71 -2.62
N PRO A 145 5.31 -5.96 -2.48
CA PRO A 145 5.02 -4.81 -3.34
C PRO A 145 6.15 -3.77 -3.38
N THR A 146 6.71 -3.43 -2.22
CA THR A 146 7.81 -2.46 -2.13
C THR A 146 9.07 -2.97 -2.83
N SER A 147 9.37 -4.26 -2.71
CA SER A 147 10.49 -4.89 -3.40
C SER A 147 10.34 -4.84 -4.93
N PHE A 148 9.10 -4.89 -5.44
CA PHE A 148 8.83 -4.68 -6.86
C PHE A 148 9.07 -3.22 -7.25
N LEU A 149 8.51 -2.26 -6.50
CA LEU A 149 8.61 -0.83 -6.79
C LEU A 149 10.04 -0.30 -6.73
N LEU A 150 10.92 -0.91 -5.93
CA LEU A 150 12.33 -0.54 -5.80
C LEU A 150 13.24 -1.21 -6.85
N LYS A 151 12.70 -1.87 -7.86
CA LYS A 151 13.48 -2.43 -8.96
C LYS A 151 14.26 -1.35 -9.71
N ASP A 152 15.54 -1.60 -9.96
CA ASP A 152 16.41 -0.70 -10.73
C ASP A 152 15.88 -0.45 -12.14
N GLU A 153 15.12 -1.39 -12.71
CA GLU A 153 14.51 -1.22 -14.03
C GLU A 153 13.31 -0.26 -14.01
N LEU A 154 12.63 -0.11 -12.87
CA LEU A 154 11.49 0.80 -12.74
C LEU A 154 11.92 2.25 -12.51
N LYS A 155 13.08 2.51 -11.88
CA LYS A 155 13.58 3.86 -11.57
C LYS A 155 12.46 4.83 -11.14
N ASP A 156 12.25 5.90 -11.92
CA ASP A 156 11.23 6.92 -11.72
C ASP A 156 9.82 6.46 -12.17
N ASP A 157 9.69 5.42 -12.99
CA ASP A 157 8.42 4.90 -13.51
C ASP A 157 7.57 4.23 -12.42
N CYS A 158 8.18 3.84 -11.27
CA CYS A 158 7.44 3.35 -10.11
C CYS A 158 6.37 4.35 -9.63
N ILE A 159 6.58 5.65 -9.87
CA ILE A 159 5.65 6.72 -9.55
C ILE A 159 4.33 6.57 -10.31
N TYR A 160 4.34 6.09 -11.55
CA TYR A 160 3.11 5.83 -12.31
C TYR A 160 2.31 4.65 -11.73
N ILE A 161 2.98 3.66 -11.13
CA ILE A 161 2.31 2.56 -10.42
C ILE A 161 1.61 3.10 -9.18
N LEU A 162 2.30 3.94 -8.38
CA LEU A 162 1.70 4.59 -7.20
C LEU A 162 0.50 5.46 -7.60
N ALA A 163 0.62 6.22 -8.70
CA ALA A 163 -0.46 7.04 -9.24
C ALA A 163 -1.67 6.18 -9.63
N ALA A 164 -1.44 5.07 -10.34
CA ALA A 164 -2.49 4.11 -10.68
C ALA A 164 -3.16 3.52 -9.43
N LEU A 165 -2.39 3.17 -8.38
CA LEU A 165 -2.95 2.68 -7.12
C LEU A 165 -3.84 3.74 -6.43
N LEU A 166 -3.41 5.01 -6.39
CA LEU A 166 -4.22 6.09 -5.84
C LEU A 166 -5.55 6.22 -6.60
N LEU A 167 -5.50 6.29 -7.93
CA LEU A 167 -6.67 6.42 -8.78
C LEU A 167 -7.65 5.24 -8.59
N LEU A 168 -7.15 4.00 -8.55
CA LEU A 168 -7.97 2.83 -8.27
C LEU A 168 -8.62 2.89 -6.87
N SER A 169 -7.90 3.40 -5.86
CA SER A 169 -8.44 3.57 -4.51
C SER A 169 -9.60 4.57 -4.47
N GLU A 170 -9.58 5.57 -5.36
CA GLU A 170 -10.65 6.56 -5.55
C GLU A 170 -11.73 6.11 -6.55
N GLN A 171 -11.68 4.85 -6.99
CA GLN A 171 -12.61 4.26 -7.97
C GLN A 171 -12.53 4.90 -9.37
N VAL A 172 -11.37 5.48 -9.71
CA VAL A 172 -11.03 5.88 -11.07
C VAL A 172 -10.39 4.68 -11.77
N GLY A 173 -11.06 4.15 -12.80
CA GLY A 173 -10.54 3.04 -13.59
C GLY A 173 -9.31 3.47 -14.39
N VAL A 174 -8.27 2.63 -14.37
CA VAL A 174 -7.01 2.84 -15.12
C VAL A 174 -6.61 1.54 -15.82
N SER A 175 -5.96 1.67 -16.98
CA SER A 175 -5.53 0.53 -17.80
C SER A 175 -4.22 -0.08 -17.28
N ILE A 176 -4.28 -0.66 -16.08
CA ILE A 176 -3.18 -1.42 -15.47
C ILE A 176 -3.52 -2.90 -15.45
N ASN A 177 -2.55 -3.76 -15.77
CA ASN A 177 -2.68 -5.21 -15.73
C ASN A 177 -1.42 -5.84 -15.14
N ALA A 178 -1.58 -6.91 -14.35
CA ALA A 178 -0.47 -7.68 -13.81
C ALA A 178 -0.80 -9.17 -13.93
N GLU A 179 -0.13 -9.86 -14.84
CA GLU A 179 -0.44 -11.25 -15.16
C GLU A 179 0.80 -12.14 -15.09
N ILE A 180 0.61 -13.40 -14.67
CA ILE A 180 1.67 -14.42 -14.57
C ILE A 180 1.23 -15.78 -15.12
N LYS A 181 0.03 -15.85 -15.71
CA LYS A 181 -0.58 -17.12 -16.14
C LYS A 181 -0.06 -17.58 -17.50
N GLU A 182 0.20 -16.65 -18.40
CA GLU A 182 0.68 -16.93 -19.75
C GLU A 182 2.21 -16.82 -19.82
N LYS A 183 2.86 -17.91 -20.22
CA LYS A 183 4.31 -17.98 -20.36
C LYS A 183 4.78 -16.99 -21.43
N GLY A 184 5.62 -16.03 -21.07
CA GLY A 184 6.08 -14.94 -21.94
C GLY A 184 5.38 -13.59 -21.69
N ASN A 185 4.24 -13.60 -21.01
CA ASN A 185 3.45 -12.41 -20.67
C ASN A 185 3.48 -12.10 -19.16
N GLU A 186 4.49 -12.57 -18.43
CA GLU A 186 4.58 -12.39 -16.97
C GLU A 186 5.02 -10.97 -16.58
N LYS A 187 4.17 -9.98 -16.85
CA LYS A 187 4.48 -8.56 -16.76
C LYS A 187 3.38 -7.74 -16.09
N LEU A 188 3.79 -6.60 -15.52
CA LEU A 188 2.91 -5.50 -15.17
C LEU A 188 2.98 -4.47 -16.30
N ILE A 189 1.82 -4.13 -16.86
CA ILE A 189 1.69 -3.16 -17.94
C ILE A 189 0.68 -2.09 -17.53
N LEU A 190 1.08 -0.82 -17.59
CA LEU A 190 0.22 0.35 -17.43
C LEU A 190 0.22 1.14 -18.73
N LYS A 191 -0.97 1.41 -19.28
CA LYS A 191 -1.15 2.14 -20.53
C LYS A 191 -2.07 3.34 -20.37
N SER A 192 -1.98 4.27 -21.31
CA SER A 192 -3.01 5.30 -21.54
C SER A 192 -4.36 4.67 -21.85
N ALA A 193 -5.42 5.45 -21.67
CA ALA A 193 -6.79 5.00 -21.90
C ALA A 193 -7.05 4.55 -23.36
N ASP A 194 -6.39 5.18 -24.32
CA ASP A 194 -6.43 4.82 -25.75
C ASP A 194 -5.50 3.66 -26.12
N GLY A 195 -4.64 3.22 -25.20
CA GLY A 195 -3.67 2.15 -25.38
C GLY A 195 -2.42 2.52 -26.19
N ASN A 196 -2.28 3.77 -26.63
CA ASN A 196 -1.18 4.22 -27.49
C ASN A 196 0.13 4.48 -26.73
N THR A 197 0.04 4.89 -25.47
CA THR A 197 1.18 5.17 -24.61
C THR A 197 1.32 4.08 -23.56
N ILE A 198 2.53 3.56 -23.40
CA ILE A 198 2.89 2.62 -22.35
C ILE A 198 3.67 3.39 -21.29
N TYR A 199 3.08 3.54 -20.11
CA TYR A 199 3.71 4.21 -18.96
C TYR A 199 4.63 3.27 -18.18
N VAL A 200 4.27 1.99 -18.10
CA VAL A 200 5.06 0.95 -17.43
C VAL A 200 4.95 -0.34 -18.22
N ASP A 201 6.08 -0.99 -18.50
CA ASP A 201 6.18 -2.36 -19.00
C ASP A 201 7.31 -3.06 -18.24
N GLN A 202 6.94 -3.79 -17.18
CA GLN A 202 7.90 -4.36 -16.25
C GLN A 202 7.67 -5.84 -16.01
N SER A 203 8.75 -6.63 -16.05
CA SER A 203 8.72 -8.06 -15.74
C SER A 203 8.38 -8.33 -14.28
N LEU A 204 7.40 -9.21 -14.05
CA LEU A 204 7.03 -9.75 -12.74
C LEU A 204 7.87 -10.97 -12.35
N VAL A 205 8.78 -11.42 -13.22
CA VAL A 205 9.66 -12.56 -12.96
C VAL A 205 10.67 -12.21 -11.88
N LEU A 206 10.89 -13.17 -11.00
CA LEU A 206 11.92 -13.19 -9.98
C LEU A 206 12.78 -14.44 -10.16
N TYR A 207 14.04 -14.37 -9.76
CA TYR A 207 14.91 -15.53 -9.69
C TYR A 207 15.37 -15.71 -8.25
N LYS A 208 15.04 -16.86 -7.66
CA LYS A 208 15.47 -17.23 -6.31
C LYS A 208 16.49 -18.35 -6.40
N ASN A 209 17.58 -18.27 -5.65
CA ASN A 209 18.50 -19.40 -5.55
C ASN A 209 17.77 -20.60 -4.94
N LYS A 210 17.98 -21.78 -5.52
CA LYS A 210 17.53 -23.04 -4.96
C LYS A 210 18.33 -23.31 -3.68
N GLU A 211 17.68 -23.83 -2.64
CA GLU A 211 18.38 -24.19 -1.41
C GLU A 211 19.52 -25.18 -1.72
N ASN A 212 20.72 -24.85 -1.25
CA ASN A 212 21.94 -25.65 -1.44
C ASN A 212 22.36 -25.87 -2.90
N SER A 213 22.03 -24.95 -3.82
CA SER A 213 22.46 -25.00 -5.22
C SER A 213 22.67 -23.59 -5.80
N GLU A 214 23.59 -23.48 -6.78
CA GLU A 214 23.76 -22.25 -7.59
C GLU A 214 22.66 -22.08 -8.65
N GLU A 215 21.79 -23.08 -8.80
CA GLU A 215 20.65 -23.05 -9.72
C GLU A 215 19.61 -22.00 -9.27
N LYS A 216 19.21 -21.13 -10.19
CA LYS A 216 18.15 -20.14 -9.97
C LYS A 216 16.79 -20.69 -10.41
N ILE A 217 15.83 -20.68 -9.50
CA ILE A 217 14.42 -21.02 -9.76
C ILE A 217 13.66 -19.77 -10.16
N LYS A 218 12.93 -19.86 -11.28
CA LYS A 218 11.98 -18.83 -11.71
C LYS A 218 10.80 -18.76 -10.74
N THR A 219 10.55 -17.59 -10.20
CA THR A 219 9.45 -17.24 -9.28
C THR A 219 8.82 -15.91 -9.74
N TYR A 220 7.89 -15.33 -8.97
CA TYR A 220 7.15 -14.14 -9.39
C TYR A 220 6.84 -13.19 -8.23
N HIS A 221 6.63 -11.91 -8.54
CA HIS A 221 6.10 -10.90 -7.60
C HIS A 221 4.60 -11.13 -7.32
N THR A 222 4.27 -12.24 -6.67
CA THR A 222 2.87 -12.66 -6.50
C THR A 222 2.06 -11.72 -5.61
N GLU A 223 2.67 -11.05 -4.63
CA GLU A 223 1.98 -10.06 -3.79
C GLU A 223 1.61 -8.82 -4.60
N THR A 224 2.48 -8.37 -5.50
CA THR A 224 2.18 -7.26 -6.43
C THR A 224 1.01 -7.60 -7.33
N VAL A 225 1.00 -8.81 -7.92
CA VAL A 225 -0.11 -9.27 -8.77
C VAL A 225 -1.42 -9.29 -7.99
N LYS A 226 -1.41 -9.83 -6.77
CA LYS A 226 -2.60 -9.87 -5.90
C LYS A 226 -3.09 -8.47 -5.54
N LEU A 227 -2.19 -7.53 -5.26
CA LEU A 227 -2.52 -6.14 -4.98
C LEU A 227 -3.19 -5.50 -6.18
N ILE A 228 -2.56 -5.52 -7.36
CA ILE A 228 -3.11 -4.90 -8.58
C ILE A 228 -4.49 -5.49 -8.91
N ASN A 229 -4.64 -6.80 -8.89
CA ASN A 229 -5.93 -7.45 -9.18
C ASN A 229 -7.01 -7.09 -8.16
N PHE A 230 -6.66 -6.94 -6.88
CA PHE A 230 -7.60 -6.48 -5.86
C PHE A 230 -8.02 -5.03 -6.07
N MET A 231 -7.07 -4.14 -6.36
CA MET A 231 -7.34 -2.72 -6.62
C MET A 231 -8.22 -2.52 -7.86
N LYS A 232 -7.96 -3.26 -8.95
CA LYS A 232 -8.81 -3.24 -10.15
C LYS A 232 -10.22 -3.70 -9.88
N HIS A 233 -10.34 -4.87 -9.23
CA HIS A 233 -11.64 -5.41 -8.85
C HIS A 233 -12.42 -4.40 -7.99
N TYR A 234 -11.71 -3.64 -7.14
CA TYR A 234 -12.35 -2.58 -6.38
C TYR A 234 -12.78 -1.39 -7.23
N ALA A 235 -11.93 -0.86 -8.09
CA ALA A 235 -12.29 0.32 -8.88
C ALA A 235 -13.42 0.06 -9.89
N GLU A 236 -13.42 -1.14 -10.50
CA GLU A 236 -14.42 -1.53 -11.51
C GLU A 236 -15.73 -1.97 -10.87
N ASP A 237 -15.64 -2.76 -9.78
CA ASP A 237 -16.74 -3.57 -9.26
C ASP A 237 -16.91 -3.50 -7.73
N ALA A 238 -16.16 -2.68 -6.97
CA ALA A 238 -16.28 -2.70 -5.51
C ALA A 238 -17.64 -2.19 -5.02
N ILE A 239 -18.49 -3.17 -4.77
CA ILE A 239 -18.96 -3.44 -3.42
C ILE A 239 -19.67 -2.22 -2.85
N THR A 240 -20.80 -1.92 -3.50
CA THR A 240 -21.81 -1.00 -2.98
C THR A 240 -22.12 -1.29 -1.52
N TYR A 241 -22.02 -2.55 -1.09
CA TYR A 241 -22.37 -2.99 0.26
C TYR A 241 -21.36 -2.62 1.37
N VAL A 242 -20.05 -2.52 1.11
CA VAL A 242 -19.09 -2.05 2.15
C VAL A 242 -19.22 -0.53 2.31
N GLN A 243 -19.41 0.19 1.20
CA GLN A 243 -19.71 1.62 1.23
C GLN A 243 -21.06 1.92 1.90
N GLN A 244 -22.10 1.12 1.64
CA GLN A 244 -23.42 1.22 2.29
C GLN A 244 -23.35 1.01 3.81
N ASP A 245 -22.42 0.19 4.28
CA ASP A 245 -22.18 -0.04 5.72
C ASP A 245 -21.35 1.08 6.39
N GLY A 246 -20.97 2.11 5.64
CA GLY A 246 -20.26 3.28 6.15
C GLY A 246 -18.73 3.17 6.12
N PHE A 247 -18.17 2.17 5.42
CA PHE A 247 -16.73 2.11 5.14
C PHE A 247 -16.39 3.03 3.98
N ILE A 248 -16.40 4.32 4.28
CA ILE A 248 -16.11 5.42 3.37
C ILE A 248 -15.19 6.40 4.08
N GLU A 249 -14.69 7.38 3.32
CA GLU A 249 -13.96 8.48 3.92
C GLU A 249 -14.86 9.36 4.79
N PRO A 250 -14.41 9.73 6.00
CA PRO A 250 -15.23 10.48 6.93
C PRO A 250 -15.33 11.92 6.46
N THR A 251 -16.56 12.39 6.32
CA THR A 251 -16.88 13.81 6.01
C THR A 251 -17.35 14.57 7.24
N LYS A 252 -17.50 13.86 8.37
CA LYS A 252 -17.97 14.37 9.65
C LYS A 252 -17.21 13.71 10.78
N TYR A 253 -17.19 14.38 11.93
CA TYR A 253 -16.49 13.91 13.12
C TYR A 253 -17.00 12.56 13.62
N GLU A 254 -18.31 12.32 13.58
CA GLU A 254 -18.92 11.07 14.05
C GLU A 254 -18.43 9.87 13.23
N GLN A 255 -18.37 10.02 11.90
CA GLN A 255 -17.85 8.99 10.99
C GLN A 255 -16.36 8.72 11.22
N PHE A 256 -15.60 9.75 11.56
CA PHE A 256 -14.18 9.62 11.88
C PHE A 256 -13.98 8.81 13.17
N VAL A 257 -14.77 9.11 14.21
CA VAL A 257 -14.72 8.40 15.50
C VAL A 257 -15.09 6.92 15.37
N GLU A 258 -15.98 6.56 14.45
CA GLU A 258 -16.31 5.15 14.15
C GLU A 258 -15.10 4.35 13.61
N GLY A 259 -14.09 5.01 13.05
CA GLY A 259 -12.86 4.36 12.58
C GLY A 259 -13.03 3.43 11.37
N LYS A 260 -14.22 3.35 10.76
CA LYS A 260 -14.48 2.47 9.60
C LYS A 260 -13.60 2.79 8.40
N PHE A 261 -13.19 4.04 8.24
CA PHE A 261 -12.28 4.46 7.19
C PHE A 261 -10.93 3.73 7.24
N LEU A 262 -10.52 3.19 8.39
CA LEU A 262 -9.29 2.40 8.54
C LEU A 262 -9.32 1.07 7.77
N SER A 263 -10.47 0.67 7.25
CA SER A 263 -10.63 -0.51 6.38
C SER A 263 -10.97 -0.13 4.93
N THR A 264 -10.69 1.10 4.50
CA THR A 264 -10.88 1.56 3.11
C THR A 264 -9.56 1.50 2.32
N LEU A 265 -9.66 1.36 1.00
CA LEU A 265 -8.47 1.39 0.14
C LEU A 265 -7.82 2.75 0.08
N GLN A 266 -8.60 3.83 0.22
CA GLN A 266 -8.07 5.19 0.33
C GLN A 266 -7.09 5.28 1.51
N PHE A 267 -7.49 4.83 2.71
CA PHE A 267 -6.61 4.80 3.88
C PHE A 267 -5.36 3.95 3.63
N LEU A 268 -5.52 2.73 3.10
CA LEU A 268 -4.40 1.81 2.86
C LEU A 268 -3.38 2.38 1.88
N ILE A 269 -3.85 2.87 0.73
CA ILE A 269 -2.98 3.36 -0.35
C ILE A 269 -2.35 4.70 -0.01
N GLN A 270 -3.11 5.64 0.57
CA GLN A 270 -2.53 6.94 0.96
C GLN A 270 -1.49 6.80 2.07
N SER A 271 -1.73 5.90 3.04
CA SER A 271 -0.71 5.56 4.04
C SER A 271 0.54 4.97 3.40
N TYR A 272 0.37 4.09 2.41
CA TYR A 272 1.50 3.43 1.75
C TYR A 272 2.33 4.40 0.90
N ILE A 273 1.67 5.28 0.15
CA ILE A 273 2.33 6.35 -0.62
C ILE A 273 3.13 7.26 0.29
N TYR A 274 2.58 7.66 1.44
CA TYR A 274 3.28 8.51 2.41
C TYR A 274 4.52 7.82 3.00
N GLU A 275 4.46 6.52 3.26
CA GLU A 275 5.64 5.75 3.72
C GLU A 275 6.67 5.53 2.61
N PHE A 276 6.26 5.53 1.34
CA PHE A 276 7.14 5.25 0.19
C PHE A 276 7.83 6.50 -0.35
N ILE A 277 7.10 7.63 -0.46
CA ILE A 277 7.62 8.87 -1.02
C ILE A 277 8.23 9.73 0.10
N ASP A 278 9.54 9.90 0.01
CA ASP A 278 10.41 10.45 1.05
C ASP A 278 10.91 11.87 0.77
N THR A 279 10.56 12.44 -0.39
CA THR A 279 11.08 13.74 -0.83
C THR A 279 10.03 14.53 -1.58
N LYS A 280 10.08 15.86 -1.43
CA LYS A 280 9.20 16.81 -2.14
C LYS A 280 9.22 16.58 -3.65
N ASP A 281 10.39 16.45 -4.26
CA ASP A 281 10.52 16.31 -5.71
C ASP A 281 9.84 15.05 -6.24
N LYS A 282 10.00 13.91 -5.55
CA LYS A 282 9.29 12.68 -5.90
C LYS A 282 7.78 12.82 -5.71
N TYR A 283 7.34 13.55 -4.69
CA TYR A 283 5.91 13.79 -4.45
C TYR A 283 5.30 14.66 -5.56
N ILE A 284 6.01 15.69 -6.02
CA ILE A 284 5.58 16.51 -7.17
C ILE A 284 5.51 15.67 -8.45
N LYS A 285 6.50 14.79 -8.70
CA LYS A 285 6.44 13.83 -9.82
C LYS A 285 5.21 12.91 -9.71
N PHE A 286 4.89 12.47 -8.49
CA PHE A 286 3.71 11.65 -8.22
C PHE A 286 2.41 12.36 -8.54
N VAL A 287 2.25 13.60 -8.09
CA VAL A 287 1.06 14.40 -8.41
C VAL A 287 0.93 14.62 -9.92
N LYS A 288 2.04 14.93 -10.62
CA LYS A 288 2.06 15.04 -12.09
C LYS A 288 1.63 13.73 -12.77
N ALA A 289 2.13 12.59 -12.31
CA ALA A 289 1.74 11.29 -12.84
C ALA A 289 0.24 10.99 -12.63
N VAL A 290 -0.31 11.34 -11.46
CA VAL A 290 -1.75 11.22 -11.20
C VAL A 290 -2.55 12.10 -12.17
N HIS A 291 -2.15 13.36 -12.36
CA HIS A 291 -2.81 14.26 -13.30
C HIS A 291 -2.78 13.73 -14.74
N THR A 292 -1.62 13.27 -15.21
CA THR A 292 -1.48 12.67 -16.55
C THR A 292 -2.42 11.49 -16.73
N LEU A 293 -2.40 10.52 -15.80
CA LEU A 293 -3.26 9.35 -15.88
C LEU A 293 -4.75 9.72 -15.76
N LEU A 294 -5.10 10.70 -14.93
CA LEU A 294 -6.47 11.15 -14.73
C LEU A 294 -7.03 11.83 -15.98
N ASN A 295 -6.28 12.75 -16.59
CA ASN A 295 -6.67 13.44 -17.81
C ASN A 295 -6.79 12.49 -18.99
N ASP A 296 -5.89 11.51 -19.12
CA ASP A 296 -6.03 10.45 -20.10
C ASP A 296 -7.38 9.75 -19.98
N GLN A 297 -7.82 9.45 -18.75
CA GLN A 297 -9.11 8.82 -18.53
C GLN A 297 -10.28 9.77 -18.82
N ILE A 298 -10.20 11.05 -18.46
CA ILE A 298 -11.26 12.04 -18.70
C ILE A 298 -11.44 12.27 -20.21
N ASN A 299 -10.35 12.50 -20.93
CA ASN A 299 -10.37 12.85 -22.35
C ASN A 299 -10.85 11.70 -23.25
N ASN A 300 -10.59 10.45 -22.84
CA ASN A 300 -10.95 9.26 -23.63
C ASN A 300 -12.27 8.60 -23.20
N ASN A 301 -12.86 8.95 -22.05
CA ASN A 301 -14.18 8.45 -21.66
C ASN A 301 -15.31 9.35 -22.19
N THR A 302 -15.82 9.04 -23.38
CA THR A 302 -16.97 9.76 -23.98
C THR A 302 -18.31 9.53 -23.25
N SER A 303 -18.37 8.64 -22.24
CA SER A 303 -19.57 8.30 -21.48
C SER A 303 -19.27 8.07 -19.99
N ILE A 304 -18.81 9.12 -19.30
CA ILE A 304 -18.59 9.08 -17.85
C ILE A 304 -19.95 9.01 -17.12
N THR A 305 -20.21 7.93 -16.38
CA THR A 305 -21.39 7.84 -15.53
C THR A 305 -21.32 8.84 -14.37
N LYS A 306 -22.46 9.28 -13.81
CA LYS A 306 -22.48 10.22 -12.66
C LYS A 306 -21.61 9.76 -11.47
N LYS A 307 -21.55 8.44 -11.20
CA LYS A 307 -20.71 7.86 -10.14
C LYS A 307 -19.23 8.05 -10.44
N LYS A 308 -18.82 7.73 -11.68
CA LYS A 308 -17.44 7.94 -12.14
C LYS A 308 -17.07 9.43 -12.10
N LYS A 309 -17.97 10.33 -12.52
CA LYS A 309 -17.73 11.79 -12.50
C LYS A 309 -17.36 12.30 -11.09
N LYS A 310 -18.08 11.86 -10.04
CA LYS A 310 -17.76 12.21 -8.65
C LYS A 310 -16.39 11.71 -8.19
N SER A 311 -15.94 10.55 -8.70
CA SER A 311 -14.58 10.05 -8.42
C SER A 311 -13.53 10.94 -9.07
N TYR A 312 -13.71 11.33 -10.33
CA TYR A 312 -12.81 12.28 -11.02
C TYR A 312 -12.74 13.62 -10.28
N GLU A 313 -13.90 14.21 -9.94
CA GLU A 313 -14.00 15.50 -9.22
C GLU A 313 -13.37 15.49 -7.83
N ARG A 314 -13.22 14.32 -7.19
CA ARG A 314 -12.59 14.22 -5.87
C ARG A 314 -11.06 14.24 -5.95
N VAL A 315 -10.49 13.76 -7.06
CA VAL A 315 -9.03 13.67 -7.23
C VAL A 315 -8.43 14.99 -7.71
N LEU A 316 -9.18 15.72 -8.57
CA LEU A 316 -8.84 17.06 -9.04
C LEU A 316 -8.85 18.08 -7.89
#